data_AF-A0A7W3Y4C9-F1
#
_entry.id   AF-A0A7W3Y4C9-F1
#
_cell.length_a   1.000
_cell.length_b   1.000
_cell.length_c   1.000
_cell.angle_alpha   90.00
_cell.angle_beta   90.00
_cell.angle_gamma   90.00
#
_symmetry.space_group_name_H-M   'P 1'
#
loop_
_entity.id
_entity.type
_entity.pdbx_description
1 polymer ?
#
loop_
_entity_poly.entity_id
_entity_poly.type
_entity_poly.pdbx_seq_one_letter_code
_entity_poly.pdbx_strand_id
1 'polypeptide(L)'
;MKRWYGKLLGFIAGALLLRFNPLLGALIGLLVGHAFDADWFRSRRANPYAVFDLGEDASDDEVDRAYRRLIAQYHPDRLQGAAPELRQRAEVRARELNAAYDRIKALRRKR
;
A
#
# COMPACT_ATOMS: atom_id res chain seq x y z
N MET A 1 -7.79 7.89 9.30
CA MET A 1 -7.25 9.26 9.15
C MET A 1 -6.49 9.36 7.82
N LYS A 2 -6.82 10.32 6.95
CA LYS A 2 -6.24 10.40 5.59
C LYS A 2 -4.73 10.70 5.65
N ARG A 3 -3.90 9.87 4.99
CA ARG A 3 -2.43 9.99 4.91
C ARG A 3 -2.02 11.16 3.98
N TRP A 4 -2.23 12.40 4.44
CA TRP A 4 -1.80 13.61 3.71
C TRP A 4 -0.53 14.22 4.30
N TYR A 5 -0.08 13.70 5.44
CA TYR A 5 1.05 14.23 6.19
C TYR A 5 2.38 14.03 5.47
N GLY A 6 2.56 12.96 4.68
CA GLY A 6 3.80 12.71 3.95
C GLY A 6 4.08 13.77 2.88
N LYS A 7 3.05 14.13 2.10
CA LYS A 7 3.13 15.22 1.10
C LYS A 7 3.44 16.58 1.71
N LEU A 8 2.76 16.92 2.81
CA LEU A 8 2.94 18.22 3.46
C LEU A 8 4.32 18.34 4.13
N LEU A 9 4.75 17.31 4.87
CA LEU A 9 6.10 17.26 5.45
C LEU A 9 7.18 17.25 4.37
N GLY A 10 6.98 16.48 3.30
CA GLY A 10 7.91 16.42 2.18
C GLY A 10 8.08 17.78 1.51
N PHE A 11 6.98 18.48 1.20
CA PHE A 11 7.00 19.82 0.61
C PHE A 11 7.77 20.83 1.47
N ILE A 12 7.46 20.91 2.77
CA ILE A 12 8.09 21.85 3.69
C ILE A 12 9.57 21.51 3.88
N ALA A 13 9.90 20.23 4.14
CA ALA A 13 11.28 19.80 4.32
C ALA A 13 12.12 20.00 3.05
N GLY A 14 11.56 19.69 1.88
CA GLY A 14 12.23 19.89 0.60
C GLY A 14 12.52 21.36 0.30
N ALA A 15 11.55 22.25 0.54
CA ALA A 15 11.72 23.69 0.42
C ALA A 15 12.78 24.25 1.39
N LEU A 16 12.86 23.70 2.61
CA LEU A 16 13.80 24.14 3.64
C LEU A 16 15.24 23.65 3.37
N LEU A 17 15.39 22.43 2.87
CA LEU A 17 16.69 21.81 2.58
C LEU A 17 17.39 22.46 1.38
N LEU A 18 16.66 22.82 0.33
CA LEU A 18 17.20 23.48 -0.85
C LEU A 18 17.06 24.99 -0.76
N ARG A 19 17.77 25.59 0.21
CA ARG A 19 17.80 27.04 0.45
C ARG A 19 18.29 27.86 -0.76
N PHE A 20 19.01 27.22 -1.70
CA PHE A 20 19.44 27.84 -2.96
C PHE A 20 18.32 27.93 -4.02
N ASN A 21 17.33 27.03 -3.99
CA ASN A 21 16.18 27.03 -4.92
C ASN A 21 14.94 26.38 -4.25
N PRO A 22 14.19 27.15 -3.44
CA PRO A 22 13.12 26.60 -2.60
C PRO A 22 11.97 25.98 -3.41
N LEU A 23 11.67 26.49 -4.61
CA LEU A 23 10.63 25.93 -5.49
C LEU A 23 10.98 24.54 -5.99
N LEU A 24 12.24 24.31 -6.36
CA LEU A 24 12.72 23.01 -6.81
C LEU A 24 12.70 22.00 -5.65
N GLY A 25 13.10 22.46 -4.46
CA GLY A 25 13.03 21.66 -3.25
C GLY A 25 11.61 21.29 -2.85
N ALA A 26 10.67 22.23 -2.96
CA ALA A 26 9.27 21.97 -2.67
C ALA A 26 8.67 20.93 -3.64
N LEU A 27 9.05 20.98 -4.93
CA LEU A 27 8.61 20.03 -5.95
C LEU A 27 9.16 18.62 -5.69
N ILE A 28 10.46 18.50 -5.43
CA ILE A 28 11.10 17.23 -5.08
C ILE A 28 10.52 16.68 -3.77
N GLY A 29 10.36 17.54 -2.78
CA GLY A 29 9.75 17.22 -1.49
C GLY A 29 8.32 16.70 -1.62
N LEU A 30 7.50 17.31 -2.47
CA LEU A 30 6.15 16.87 -2.76
C LEU A 30 6.14 15.49 -3.44
N LEU A 31 7.04 15.27 -4.41
CA LEU A 31 7.17 13.97 -5.11
C LEU A 31 7.62 12.86 -4.15
N VAL A 32 8.62 13.12 -3.31
CA VAL A 32 9.11 12.18 -2.30
C VAL A 32 8.05 11.91 -1.24
N GLY A 33 7.37 12.94 -0.75
CA GLY A 33 6.25 12.82 0.17
C GLY A 33 5.09 12.02 -0.41
N HIS A 34 4.81 12.18 -1.71
CA HIS A 34 3.84 11.37 -2.43
C HIS A 34 4.26 9.90 -2.53
N ALA A 35 5.52 9.62 -2.85
CA ALA A 35 6.06 8.25 -2.89
C ALA A 35 6.04 7.57 -1.51
N PHE A 36 6.25 8.33 -0.44
CA PHE A 36 6.16 7.86 0.93
C PHE A 36 4.71 7.57 1.36
N ASP A 37 3.76 8.45 1.02
CA ASP A 37 2.32 8.21 1.22
C ASP A 37 1.80 7.02 0.37
N ALA A 38 2.43 6.77 -0.78
CA ALA A 38 2.16 5.64 -1.67
C ALA A 38 2.84 4.32 -1.26
N ASP A 39 3.47 4.27 -0.07
CA ASP A 39 4.06 3.04 0.49
C ASP A 39 5.15 2.36 -0.36
N TRP A 40 5.80 3.10 -1.25
CA TRP A 40 6.85 2.58 -2.14
C TRP A 40 7.98 1.84 -1.38
N PHE A 41 8.17 2.17 -0.09
CA PHE A 41 9.21 1.61 0.77
C PHE A 41 8.76 0.47 1.68
N ARG A 42 7.49 0.01 1.64
CA ARG A 42 7.02 -1.04 2.54
C ARG A 42 7.64 -2.40 2.18
N SER A 43 8.80 -2.64 2.79
CA SER A 43 9.57 -3.87 2.95
C SER A 43 9.61 -4.82 1.75
N ARG A 44 10.64 -4.67 0.92
CA ARG A 44 11.19 -5.71 0.03
C ARG A 44 11.49 -7.07 0.72
N ARG A 45 11.28 -7.25 2.03
CA ARG A 45 11.62 -8.47 2.77
C ARG A 45 10.45 -9.28 3.35
N ALA A 46 9.22 -8.76 3.37
CA ALA A 46 8.09 -9.55 3.85
C ALA A 46 7.69 -10.60 2.79
N ASN A 47 7.53 -11.86 3.21
CA ASN A 47 6.99 -12.93 2.38
C ASN A 47 5.52 -12.57 2.04
N PRO A 48 5.17 -12.34 0.76
CA PRO A 48 3.82 -11.93 0.38
C PRO A 48 2.78 -13.07 0.51
N TYR A 49 3.19 -14.33 0.51
CA TYR A 49 2.31 -15.49 0.68
C TYR A 49 1.75 -15.57 2.11
N ALA A 50 2.52 -15.09 3.10
CA ALA A 50 2.10 -15.04 4.50
C ALA A 50 0.86 -14.15 4.73
N VAL A 51 0.60 -13.17 3.84
CA VAL A 51 -0.61 -12.32 3.91
C VAL A 51 -1.88 -13.14 3.64
N PHE A 52 -1.75 -14.21 2.87
CA PHE A 52 -2.83 -15.15 2.56
C PHE A 52 -2.80 -16.41 3.44
N ASP A 53 -1.86 -16.48 4.40
CA ASP A 53 -1.57 -17.69 5.18
C ASP A 53 -1.19 -18.89 4.29
N LEU A 54 -0.40 -18.62 3.25
CA LEU A 54 0.07 -19.61 2.27
C LEU A 54 1.59 -19.76 2.33
N GLY A 55 2.07 -20.95 1.93
CA GLY A 55 3.48 -21.21 1.67
C GLY A 55 3.96 -20.61 0.34
N GLU A 56 5.28 -20.49 0.16
CA GLU A 56 5.88 -20.00 -1.10
C GLU A 56 5.72 -20.98 -2.27
N ASP A 57 5.38 -22.23 -1.95
CA ASP A 57 5.08 -23.35 -2.85
C ASP A 57 3.61 -23.38 -3.31
N ALA A 58 2.75 -22.49 -2.77
CA ALA A 58 1.37 -22.39 -3.18
C ALA A 58 1.23 -22.15 -4.68
N SER A 59 0.24 -22.80 -5.30
CA SER A 59 -0.09 -22.67 -6.72
C SER A 59 -0.72 -21.32 -7.07
N ASP A 60 -0.80 -21.00 -8.37
CA ASP A 60 -1.51 -19.82 -8.86
C ASP A 60 -2.99 -19.84 -8.46
N ASP A 61 -3.64 -20.98 -8.58
CA ASP A 61 -5.05 -21.10 -8.25
C ASP A 61 -5.32 -20.95 -6.74
N GLU A 62 -4.42 -21.42 -5.88
CA GLU A 62 -4.55 -21.24 -4.42
C GLU A 62 -4.46 -19.78 -4.02
N VAL A 63 -3.50 -19.04 -4.60
CA VAL A 63 -3.33 -17.61 -4.38
C VAL A 63 -4.57 -16.85 -4.88
N ASP A 64 -5.04 -17.13 -6.08
CA ASP A 64 -6.21 -16.48 -6.67
C ASP A 64 -7.49 -16.74 -5.85
N ARG A 65 -7.70 -17.97 -5.39
CA ARG A 65 -8.83 -18.32 -4.53
C ARG A 65 -8.76 -17.60 -3.19
N ALA A 66 -7.60 -17.60 -2.53
CA ALA A 66 -7.40 -16.91 -1.27
C ALA A 66 -7.63 -15.40 -1.40
N TYR A 67 -7.10 -14.80 -2.47
CA TYR A 67 -7.29 -13.39 -2.80
C TYR A 67 -8.77 -13.02 -2.96
N ARG A 68 -9.49 -13.72 -3.84
CA ARG A 68 -10.93 -13.46 -4.08
C ARG A 68 -11.75 -13.61 -2.80
N ARG A 69 -11.45 -14.64 -1.99
CA ARG A 69 -12.12 -14.92 -0.72
C ARG A 69 -11.93 -13.78 0.29
N LEU A 70 -10.69 -13.28 0.45
CA LEU A 70 -10.39 -12.25 1.43
C LEU A 70 -10.86 -10.87 0.97
N ILE A 71 -10.69 -10.50 -0.30
CA ILE A 71 -11.20 -9.22 -0.83
C ILE A 71 -12.73 -9.15 -0.73
N ALA A 72 -13.44 -10.25 -1.01
CA ALA A 72 -14.88 -10.28 -0.83
C ALA A 72 -15.29 -10.03 0.62
N GLN A 73 -14.52 -10.49 1.61
CA GLN A 73 -14.79 -10.24 3.04
C GLN A 73 -14.61 -8.78 3.43
N TYR A 74 -13.61 -8.10 2.86
CA TYR A 74 -13.30 -6.70 3.17
C TYR A 74 -13.89 -5.70 2.16
N HIS A 75 -14.78 -6.13 1.26
CA HIS A 75 -15.36 -5.27 0.24
C HIS A 75 -16.22 -4.15 0.87
N PRO A 76 -16.12 -2.88 0.41
CA PRO A 76 -16.89 -1.77 0.96
C PRO A 76 -18.40 -1.99 0.92
N ASP A 77 -18.90 -2.76 -0.06
CA ASP A 77 -20.33 -3.07 -0.16
C ASP A 77 -20.85 -3.89 1.02
N ARG A 78 -20.02 -4.76 1.61
CA ARG A 78 -20.40 -5.51 2.81
C ARG A 78 -20.34 -4.68 4.09
N LEU A 79 -19.83 -3.46 4.00
CA LEU A 79 -19.54 -2.58 5.14
C LEU A 79 -20.32 -1.26 5.07
N GLN A 80 -21.34 -1.15 4.21
CA GLN A 80 -22.12 0.08 4.03
C GLN A 80 -22.82 0.54 5.32
N GLY A 81 -23.14 -0.38 6.24
CA GLY A 81 -23.69 -0.08 7.58
C GLY A 81 -22.69 -0.19 8.75
N ALA A 82 -21.41 -0.46 8.48
CA ALA A 82 -20.42 -0.66 9.54
C ALA A 82 -19.90 0.67 10.10
N ALA A 83 -19.46 0.64 11.36
CA ALA A 83 -18.85 1.80 12.02
C ALA A 83 -17.65 2.34 11.21
N PRO A 84 -17.37 3.67 11.23
CA PRO A 84 -16.29 4.28 10.46
C PRO A 84 -14.91 3.66 10.70
N GLU A 85 -14.66 3.15 11.91
CA GLU A 85 -13.42 2.48 12.28
C GLU A 85 -13.27 1.11 11.63
N LEU A 86 -14.36 0.34 11.54
CA LEU A 86 -14.38 -0.96 10.88
C LEU A 86 -14.16 -0.80 9.38
N ARG A 87 -14.77 0.21 8.77
CA ARG A 87 -14.55 0.55 7.36
C ARG A 87 -13.08 0.90 7.09
N GLN A 88 -12.45 1.69 7.96
CA GLN A 88 -11.03 2.02 7.86
C GLN A 88 -10.14 0.77 8.01
N ARG A 89 -10.43 -0.11 8.99
CA ARG A 89 -9.66 -1.35 9.17
C ARG A 89 -9.78 -2.28 7.95
N ALA A 90 -10.98 -2.41 7.39
CA ALA A 90 -11.19 -3.19 6.19
C ALA A 90 -10.47 -2.61 4.97
N GLU A 91 -10.49 -1.28 4.80
CA GLU A 91 -9.75 -0.61 3.73
C GLU A 91 -8.23 -0.84 3.85
N VAL A 92 -7.68 -0.78 5.07
CA VAL A 92 -6.27 -1.09 5.32
C VAL A 92 -5.97 -2.55 4.96
N ARG A 93 -6.81 -3.50 5.39
CA ARG A 93 -6.64 -4.93 5.04
C ARG A 93 -6.75 -5.18 3.54
N ALA A 94 -7.74 -4.61 2.87
CA ALA A 94 -7.90 -4.74 1.42
C ALA A 94 -6.68 -4.22 0.65
N ARG A 95 -6.10 -3.10 1.09
CA ARG A 95 -4.85 -2.58 0.51
C ARG A 95 -3.67 -3.53 0.71
N GLU A 96 -3.53 -4.12 1.89
CA GLU A 96 -2.49 -5.12 2.17
C GLU A 96 -2.62 -6.35 1.28
N LEU A 97 -3.84 -6.85 1.08
CA LEU A 97 -4.14 -7.99 0.21
C LEU A 97 -3.78 -7.69 -1.26
N ASN A 98 -4.17 -6.52 -1.77
CA ASN A 98 -3.85 -6.12 -3.15
C ASN A 98 -2.34 -6.03 -3.36
N ALA A 99 -1.62 -5.36 -2.44
CA ALA A 99 -0.17 -5.22 -2.54
C ALA A 99 0.57 -6.56 -2.49
N ALA A 100 0.09 -7.51 -1.67
CA ALA A 100 0.65 -8.86 -1.60
C ALA A 100 0.41 -9.64 -2.89
N TYR A 101 -0.81 -9.57 -3.44
CA TYR A 101 -1.17 -10.22 -4.69
C TYR A 101 -0.33 -9.70 -5.87
N ASP A 102 -0.24 -8.38 -6.02
CA ASP A 102 0.58 -7.74 -7.07
C ASP A 102 2.03 -8.18 -6.99
N ARG A 103 2.56 -8.30 -5.77
CA ARG A 103 3.94 -8.75 -5.55
C ARG A 103 4.14 -10.21 -5.92
N ILE A 104 3.22 -11.11 -5.59
CA ILE A 104 3.28 -12.52 -6.02
C ILE A 104 3.27 -12.60 -7.54
N LYS A 105 2.36 -11.89 -8.22
CA LYS A 105 2.29 -11.87 -9.69
C LYS A 105 3.59 -11.31 -10.29
N ALA A 106 4.17 -10.26 -9.71
CA ALA A 106 5.44 -9.70 -10.17
C ALA A 106 6.63 -10.66 -9.98
N LEU A 107 6.67 -11.42 -8.88
CA LEU A 107 7.70 -12.44 -8.64
C LEU A 107 7.60 -13.59 -9.65
N ARG A 108 6.38 -14.06 -9.94
CA ARG A 108 6.14 -15.15 -10.89
C ARG A 108 6.40 -14.75 -12.34
N ARG A 109 6.12 -13.50 -12.72
CA ARG A 109 6.46 -12.98 -14.07
C ARG A 109 7.97 -12.94 -14.35
N LYS A 110 8.81 -12.89 -13.30
CA LYS A 110 10.27 -12.83 -13.44
C LYS A 110 10.94 -14.21 -13.44
N ARG A 111 10.21 -15.28 -13.13
CA ARG A 111 10.67 -16.65 -13.31
C ARG A 111 10.38 -17.09 -14.74
#